data_AF-A0A2V8EHY5-F1
#
_entry.id   AF-A0A2V8EHY5-F1
#
_cell.length_a   1.000
_cell.length_b   1.000
_cell.length_c   1.000
_cell.angle_alpha   90.00
_cell.angle_beta   90.00
_cell.angle_gamma   90.00
#
_symmetry.space_group_name_H-M   'P 1'
#
loop_
_entity.id
_entity.type
_entity.pdbx_description
1 polymer ?
#
loop_
_entity_poly.entity_id
_entity_poly.type
_entity_poly.pdbx_seq_one_letter_code
_entity_poly.pdbx_strand_id
1 'polypeptide(L)'
;MTHLRRGPLHPHTWLLATTIAGAFLGGILASGPLGVADLLGSSGYLLAPLVVLFLYFASRAGTAYLTYVREHERHMQQMSDLHLSTIEALAVAIDAKDDQTAQNHIRRVHAYAAGLAKAMGMSDSEIQGVKTAALLHDIGKLAIPEHILSKPGRLTQEEFQKVQAHAQIGAEIISNVPFPYAVAPLILSHHERWDGKGYPMGLEG
;
A
#
# COMPACT_ATOMS: atom_id res chain seq x y z
N MET A 1 -4.92 -28.69 25.88
CA MET A 1 -6.00 -28.27 24.96
C MET A 1 -5.38 -28.02 23.60
N THR A 2 -5.53 -28.98 22.69
CA THR A 2 -4.89 -29.04 21.38
C THR A 2 -5.65 -28.18 20.37
N HIS A 3 -5.11 -27.01 20.03
CA HIS A 3 -5.58 -26.22 18.90
C HIS A 3 -5.17 -26.91 17.59
N LEU A 4 -6.04 -27.79 17.09
CA LEU A 4 -5.99 -28.23 15.70
C LEU A 4 -6.35 -27.05 14.79
N ARG A 5 -5.34 -26.29 14.37
CA ARG A 5 -5.43 -25.40 13.21
C ARG A 5 -5.75 -26.28 12.00
N ARG A 6 -7.04 -26.39 11.63
CA ARG A 6 -7.43 -26.84 10.30
C ARG A 6 -6.94 -25.76 9.33
N GLY A 7 -5.85 -26.05 8.63
CA GLY A 7 -5.37 -25.20 7.54
C GLY A 7 -6.49 -24.99 6.50
N PRO A 8 -6.48 -23.88 5.77
CA PRO A 8 -7.47 -23.63 4.73
C PRO A 8 -7.46 -24.81 3.74
N LEU A 9 -8.65 -25.37 3.49
CA LEU A 9 -8.84 -26.39 2.45
C LEU A 9 -8.26 -25.86 1.14
N HIS A 10 -7.30 -26.59 0.57
CA HIS A 10 -6.55 -26.18 -0.62
C HIS A 10 -7.48 -25.73 -1.76
N PRO A 11 -7.08 -24.71 -2.56
CA PRO A 11 -7.90 -24.13 -3.62
C PRO A 11 -8.45 -25.15 -4.63
N HIS A 12 -7.77 -26.29 -4.79
CA HIS A 12 -8.16 -27.37 -5.70
C HIS A 12 -9.46 -28.10 -5.27
N THR A 13 -9.76 -28.19 -3.97
CA THR A 13 -10.99 -28.87 -3.51
C THR A 13 -12.25 -28.06 -3.82
N TRP A 14 -12.12 -26.74 -3.89
CA TRP A 14 -13.22 -25.82 -4.22
C TRP A 14 -13.51 -25.77 -5.71
N LEU A 15 -12.47 -25.80 -6.54
CA LEU A 15 -12.60 -25.83 -8.00
C LEU A 15 -13.33 -27.10 -8.47
N LEU A 16 -13.05 -28.24 -7.83
CA LEU A 16 -13.73 -29.50 -8.13
C LEU A 16 -15.22 -29.44 -7.81
N ALA A 17 -15.60 -28.86 -6.66
CA ALA A 17 -17.00 -28.75 -6.26
C ALA A 17 -17.82 -27.83 -7.18
N THR A 18 -17.27 -26.70 -7.60
CA THR A 18 -17.94 -25.77 -8.53
C THR A 18 -17.98 -26.29 -9.97
N THR A 19 -16.98 -27.06 -10.39
CA THR A 19 -16.94 -27.66 -11.73
C THR A 19 -17.94 -28.81 -11.84
N ILE A 20 -18.04 -29.68 -10.83
CA ILE A 20 -19.04 -30.76 -10.77
C ILE A 20 -20.46 -30.17 -10.79
N ALA A 21 -20.67 -29.05 -10.08
CA ALA A 21 -21.93 -28.33 -10.08
C ALA A 21 -22.35 -27.78 -11.45
N GLY A 22 -21.42 -27.11 -12.13
CA GLY A 22 -21.67 -26.57 -13.47
C GLY A 22 -21.98 -27.67 -14.48
N ALA A 23 -21.30 -28.82 -14.37
CA ALA A 23 -21.56 -29.99 -15.22
C ALA A 23 -22.94 -30.60 -14.99
N PHE A 24 -23.42 -30.66 -13.73
CA PHE A 24 -24.74 -31.21 -13.40
C PHE A 24 -25.89 -30.32 -13.91
N LEU A 25 -25.80 -29.01 -13.69
CA LEU A 25 -26.75 -28.02 -14.23
C LEU A 25 -26.75 -27.98 -15.76
N GLY A 26 -25.57 -28.04 -16.38
CA GLY A 26 -25.42 -28.14 -17.84
C GLY A 26 -26.08 -29.41 -18.40
N GLY A 27 -25.97 -30.54 -17.70
CA GLY A 27 -26.60 -31.81 -18.07
C GLY A 27 -28.14 -31.77 -18.01
N ILE A 28 -28.72 -31.08 -17.03
CA ILE A 28 -30.17 -30.88 -16.91
C ILE A 28 -30.71 -29.96 -18.01
N LEU A 29 -29.97 -28.90 -18.36
CA LEU A 29 -30.35 -28.03 -19.48
C LEU A 29 -30.23 -28.73 -20.83
N ALA A 30 -29.23 -29.60 -21.00
CA ALA A 30 -28.99 -30.35 -22.23
C ALA A 30 -30.05 -31.44 -22.50
N SER A 31 -30.75 -31.94 -21.49
CA SER A 31 -31.81 -32.95 -21.63
C SER A 31 -33.16 -32.38 -22.07
N GLY A 32 -33.27 -31.05 -22.21
CA GLY A 32 -34.43 -30.38 -22.79
C GLY A 32 -35.70 -30.49 -21.93
N PRO A 33 -36.89 -30.24 -22.52
CA PRO A 33 -38.15 -30.10 -21.79
C PRO A 33 -38.57 -31.34 -20.97
N LEU A 34 -38.15 -32.53 -21.39
CA LEU A 34 -38.44 -33.80 -20.71
C LEU A 34 -37.67 -33.94 -19.38
N GLY A 35 -36.38 -33.55 -19.37
CA GLY A 35 -35.58 -33.54 -18.14
C GLY A 35 -36.03 -32.50 -17.12
N VAL A 36 -36.57 -31.37 -17.61
CA VAL A 36 -37.17 -30.33 -16.76
C VAL A 36 -38.53 -30.78 -16.20
N ALA A 37 -39.34 -31.51 -16.98
CA ALA A 37 -40.63 -32.06 -16.54
C ALA A 37 -40.49 -33.15 -15.47
N ASP A 38 -39.49 -34.04 -15.58
CA ASP A 38 -39.19 -35.06 -14.56
C ASP A 38 -38.71 -34.44 -13.23
N LEU A 39 -38.01 -33.31 -13.28
CA LEU A 39 -37.60 -32.55 -12.10
C LEU A 39 -38.80 -31.87 -11.41
N LEU A 40 -39.84 -31.51 -12.17
CA LEU A 40 -41.07 -30.86 -11.68
C LEU A 40 -42.21 -31.85 -11.35
N GLY A 41 -42.03 -33.14 -11.68
CA GLY A 41 -42.98 -34.23 -11.42
C GLY A 41 -42.87 -34.84 -10.01
N SER A 42 -43.64 -35.90 -9.75
CA SER A 42 -43.73 -36.59 -8.45
C SER A 42 -42.40 -37.20 -7.95
N SER A 43 -41.44 -37.43 -8.84
CA SER A 43 -40.07 -37.86 -8.58
C SER A 43 -39.13 -36.73 -8.13
N GLY A 44 -39.49 -35.46 -8.35
CA GLY A 44 -38.66 -34.28 -8.04
C GLY A 44 -38.45 -34.02 -6.56
N TYR A 45 -39.38 -34.44 -5.69
CA TYR A 45 -39.27 -34.30 -4.23
C TYR A 45 -38.06 -35.03 -3.64
N LEU A 46 -37.59 -36.10 -4.28
CA LEU A 46 -36.40 -36.83 -3.86
C LEU A 46 -35.10 -36.07 -4.16
N LEU A 47 -35.10 -35.21 -5.19
CA LEU A 47 -33.94 -34.42 -5.60
C LEU A 47 -33.92 -33.03 -4.95
N ALA A 48 -35.07 -32.49 -4.55
CA ALA A 48 -35.19 -31.20 -3.85
C ALA A 48 -34.22 -31.02 -2.66
N PRO A 49 -34.08 -31.96 -1.69
CA PRO A 49 -33.14 -31.79 -0.59
C PRO A 49 -31.67 -31.78 -1.04
N LEU A 50 -31.32 -32.51 -2.12
CA LEU A 50 -29.98 -32.49 -2.69
C LEU A 50 -29.69 -31.14 -3.37
N VAL A 51 -30.66 -30.57 -4.08
CA VAL A 51 -30.54 -29.24 -4.70
C VAL A 51 -30.43 -28.15 -3.62
N VAL A 52 -31.24 -28.21 -2.56
CA VAL A 52 -31.15 -27.25 -1.44
C VAL A 52 -29.82 -27.36 -0.71
N LEU A 53 -29.36 -28.58 -0.41
CA LEU A 53 -28.05 -28.83 0.20
C LEU A 53 -26.92 -28.30 -0.69
N PHE A 54 -27.05 -28.52 -2.00
CA PHE A 54 -26.11 -28.01 -2.99
C PHE A 54 -26.06 -26.48 -3.02
N LEU A 55 -27.21 -25.80 -3.12
CA LEU A 55 -27.29 -24.33 -3.09
C LEU A 55 -26.77 -23.76 -1.76
N TYR A 56 -27.03 -24.44 -0.64
CA TYR A 56 -26.48 -24.09 0.66
C TYR A 56 -24.95 -24.18 0.66
N PHE A 57 -24.35 -25.28 0.20
CA PHE A 57 -22.90 -25.40 0.12
C PHE A 57 -22.28 -24.43 -0.88
N ALA A 58 -22.91 -24.20 -2.04
CA ALA A 58 -22.45 -23.25 -3.04
C ALA A 58 -22.45 -21.81 -2.51
N SER A 59 -23.53 -21.39 -1.84
CA SER A 59 -23.61 -20.05 -1.21
C SER A 59 -22.65 -19.92 -0.01
N ARG A 60 -22.50 -20.98 0.80
CA ARG A 60 -21.52 -21.03 1.90
C ARG A 60 -20.08 -20.93 1.37
N ALA A 61 -19.77 -21.62 0.27
CA ALA A 61 -18.47 -21.58 -0.37
C ALA A 61 -18.19 -20.20 -1.01
N GLY A 62 -19.17 -19.64 -1.72
CA GLY A 62 -19.04 -18.31 -2.32
C GLY A 62 -18.83 -17.22 -1.27
N THR A 63 -19.59 -17.26 -0.17
CA THR A 63 -19.40 -16.31 0.95
C THR A 63 -18.05 -16.51 1.64
N ALA A 64 -17.60 -17.75 1.85
CA ALA A 64 -16.29 -18.04 2.43
C ALA A 64 -15.13 -17.54 1.54
N TYR A 65 -15.25 -17.69 0.22
CA TYR A 65 -14.26 -17.18 -0.73
C TYR A 65 -14.21 -15.65 -0.71
N LEU A 66 -15.35 -14.98 -0.73
CA LEU A 66 -15.41 -13.52 -0.65
C LEU A 66 -14.84 -13.00 0.68
N THR A 67 -15.08 -13.67 1.80
CA THR A 67 -14.47 -13.30 3.08
C THR A 67 -12.96 -13.50 3.06
N TYR A 68 -12.47 -14.59 2.45
CA TYR A 68 -11.04 -14.85 2.31
C TYR A 68 -10.33 -13.75 1.50
N VAL A 69 -10.89 -13.39 0.34
CA VAL A 69 -10.34 -12.31 -0.50
C VAL A 69 -10.30 -10.99 0.27
N ARG A 70 -11.39 -10.64 0.97
CA ARG A 70 -11.47 -9.42 1.79
C ARG A 70 -10.47 -9.42 2.95
N GLU A 71 -10.25 -10.56 3.61
CA GLU A 71 -9.25 -10.67 4.69
C GLU A 71 -7.84 -10.48 4.14
N HIS A 72 -7.54 -11.07 2.98
CA HIS A 72 -6.25 -10.89 2.33
C HIS A 72 -6.02 -9.42 1.93
N GLU A 73 -7.01 -8.76 1.34
CA GLU A 73 -6.96 -7.33 1.02
C GLU A 73 -6.74 -6.48 2.28
N ARG A 74 -7.48 -6.75 3.37
CA ARG A 74 -7.32 -6.04 4.65
C ARG A 74 -5.95 -6.25 5.26
N HIS A 75 -5.43 -7.47 5.26
CA HIS A 75 -4.08 -7.75 5.77
C HIS A 75 -3.03 -6.97 4.97
N MET A 76 -3.20 -6.86 3.65
CA MET A 76 -2.29 -6.09 2.81
C MET A 76 -2.37 -4.59 3.08
N GLN A 77 -3.58 -4.05 3.26
CA GLN A 77 -3.78 -2.66 3.66
C GLN A 77 -3.18 -2.38 5.04
N GLN A 78 -3.46 -3.21 6.04
CA GLN A 78 -2.90 -3.08 7.38
C GLN A 78 -1.37 -3.11 7.37
N MET A 79 -0.78 -3.97 6.53
CA MET A 79 0.68 -4.02 6.41
C MET A 79 1.24 -2.75 5.77
N SER A 80 0.59 -2.24 4.72
CA SER A 80 0.95 -0.97 4.09
C SER A 80 0.85 0.19 5.09
N ASP A 81 -0.23 0.27 5.85
CA ASP A 81 -0.47 1.33 6.83
C ASP A 81 0.55 1.27 7.98
N LEU A 82 0.90 0.07 8.44
CA LEU A 82 1.95 -0.13 9.45
C LEU A 82 3.32 0.31 8.93
N HIS A 83 3.66 -0.01 7.67
CA HIS A 83 4.89 0.46 7.05
C HIS A 83 4.93 1.98 6.96
N LEU A 84 3.86 2.62 6.47
CA LEU A 84 3.75 4.09 6.42
C LEU A 84 3.86 4.71 7.81
N SER A 85 3.18 4.15 8.81
CA SER A 85 3.25 4.63 10.21
C SER A 85 4.66 4.52 10.77
N THR A 86 5.40 3.46 10.42
CA THR A 86 6.80 3.26 10.84
C THR A 86 7.71 4.29 10.17
N ILE A 87 7.50 4.55 8.88
CA ILE A 87 8.20 5.58 8.11
C ILE A 87 7.93 6.96 8.71
N GLU A 88 6.68 7.28 9.04
CA GLU A 88 6.30 8.54 9.68
C GLU A 88 6.94 8.69 11.07
N ALA A 89 6.94 7.62 11.88
CA ALA A 89 7.59 7.63 13.19
C ALA A 89 9.11 7.88 13.07
N LEU A 90 9.77 7.27 12.09
CA LEU A 90 11.19 7.52 11.80
C LEU A 90 11.42 8.96 11.35
N ALA A 91 10.60 9.48 10.45
CA ALA A 91 10.68 10.87 10.00
C ALA A 91 10.51 11.86 11.17
N VAL A 92 9.52 11.64 12.03
CA VAL A 92 9.29 12.46 13.24
C VAL A 92 10.48 12.36 14.20
N ALA A 93 11.09 11.19 14.35
CA ALA A 93 12.27 11.03 15.20
C ALA A 93 13.49 11.81 14.67
N ILE A 94 13.64 11.88 13.35
CA ILE A 94 14.69 12.69 12.68
C ILE A 94 14.43 14.18 12.88
N ASP A 95 13.19 14.61 12.71
CA ASP A 95 12.77 16.00 12.90
C ASP A 95 12.99 16.48 14.34
N ALA A 96 12.62 15.64 15.32
CA ALA A 96 12.81 15.94 16.74
C ALA A 96 14.29 16.02 17.14
N LYS A 97 15.18 15.38 16.38
CA LYS A 97 16.62 15.45 16.56
C LYS A 97 17.19 16.77 16.02
N ASP A 98 16.66 17.29 14.92
CA ASP A 98 17.15 18.51 14.26
C ASP A 98 16.57 19.79 14.90
N ASP A 99 15.30 19.77 15.32
CA ASP A 99 14.65 20.91 15.97
C ASP A 99 13.55 20.42 16.94
N GLN A 100 13.74 20.71 18.24
CA GLN A 100 12.85 20.27 19.34
C GLN A 100 11.41 20.80 19.20
N THR A 101 11.17 21.77 18.32
CA THR A 101 9.87 22.41 18.08
C THR A 101 9.15 21.88 16.82
N ALA A 102 9.76 20.94 16.10
CA ALA A 102 9.46 20.67 14.69
C ALA A 102 8.32 19.70 14.38
N GLN A 103 7.68 19.02 15.35
CA GLN A 103 6.56 18.09 15.05
C GLN A 103 5.43 18.68 14.18
N ASN A 104 5.26 20.01 14.17
CA ASN A 104 4.33 20.69 13.29
C ASN A 104 4.88 21.01 11.88
N HIS A 105 6.20 21.07 11.67
CA HIS A 105 6.85 21.37 10.38
C HIS A 105 6.57 20.30 9.33
N ILE A 106 6.95 19.05 9.59
CA ILE A 106 6.75 17.95 8.62
C ILE A 106 5.29 17.82 8.20
N ARG A 107 4.36 17.90 9.17
CA ARG A 107 2.92 17.84 8.88
C ARG A 107 2.44 18.99 8.00
N ARG A 108 2.93 20.21 8.22
CA ARG A 108 2.60 21.38 7.38
C ARG A 108 3.16 21.23 5.97
N VAL A 109 4.44 20.87 5.84
CA VAL A 109 5.10 20.67 4.53
C VAL A 109 4.36 19.59 3.73
N HIS A 110 4.04 18.46 4.37
CA HIS A 110 3.24 17.40 3.78
C HIS A 110 1.88 17.90 3.28
N ALA A 111 1.14 18.64 4.11
CA ALA A 111 -0.18 19.15 3.75
C ALA A 111 -0.11 20.16 2.59
N TYR A 112 0.86 21.08 2.62
CA TYR A 112 1.04 22.09 1.58
C TYR A 112 1.50 21.48 0.24
N ALA A 113 2.46 20.56 0.27
CA ALA A 113 2.95 19.89 -0.93
C ALA A 113 1.84 19.07 -1.60
N ALA A 114 1.04 18.34 -0.82
CA ALA A 114 -0.12 17.61 -1.33
C ALA A 114 -1.20 18.53 -1.92
N GLY A 115 -1.48 19.65 -1.26
CA GLY A 115 -2.44 20.65 -1.73
C GLY A 115 -2.00 21.28 -3.06
N LEU A 116 -0.72 21.61 -3.18
CA LEU A 116 -0.14 22.16 -4.40
C LEU A 116 -0.17 21.15 -5.55
N ALA A 117 0.27 19.91 -5.31
CA ALA A 117 0.25 18.84 -6.31
C ALA A 117 -1.16 18.61 -6.86
N LYS A 118 -2.17 18.62 -5.98
CA LYS A 118 -3.58 18.52 -6.38
C LYS A 118 -4.03 19.71 -7.22
N ALA A 119 -3.65 20.93 -6.84
CA ALA A 119 -3.99 22.14 -7.60
C ALA A 119 -3.34 22.17 -9.00
N MET A 120 -2.18 21.51 -9.14
CA MET A 120 -1.47 21.33 -10.42
C MET A 120 -2.06 20.23 -11.31
N GLY A 121 -3.08 19.50 -10.85
CA GLY A 121 -3.73 18.44 -11.63
C GLY A 121 -2.93 17.15 -11.76
N MET A 122 -1.99 16.90 -10.84
CA MET A 122 -1.23 15.65 -10.79
C MET A 122 -2.15 14.45 -10.49
N SER A 123 -1.76 13.26 -10.98
CA SER A 123 -2.48 12.02 -10.71
C SER A 123 -2.38 11.62 -9.24
N ASP A 124 -3.31 10.77 -8.78
CA ASP A 124 -3.30 10.28 -7.39
C ASP A 124 -1.98 9.59 -7.02
N SER A 125 -1.38 8.84 -7.96
CA SER A 125 -0.10 8.17 -7.75
C SER A 125 1.04 9.17 -7.54
N GLU A 126 1.09 10.23 -8.36
CA GLU A 126 2.10 11.29 -8.23
C GLU A 126 1.90 12.09 -6.93
N ILE A 127 0.66 12.38 -6.54
CA ILE A 127 0.35 13.04 -5.26
C ILE A 127 0.85 12.19 -4.08
N GLN A 128 0.72 10.85 -4.14
CA GLN A 128 1.30 9.98 -3.11
C GLN A 128 2.82 10.06 -3.10
N GLY A 129 3.47 10.13 -4.27
CA GLY A 129 4.92 10.37 -4.36
C GLY A 129 5.35 11.66 -3.68
N VAL A 130 4.66 12.77 -3.97
CA VAL A 130 4.93 14.08 -3.35
C VAL A 130 4.73 14.04 -1.84
N LYS A 131 3.65 13.42 -1.36
CA LYS A 131 3.37 13.25 0.08
C LYS A 131 4.47 12.48 0.80
N THR A 132 4.89 11.35 0.23
CA THR A 132 5.93 10.51 0.79
C THR A 132 7.29 11.20 0.76
N ALA A 133 7.62 11.89 -0.33
CA ALA A 133 8.85 12.68 -0.42
C ALA A 133 8.87 13.84 0.58
N ALA A 134 7.76 14.58 0.74
CA ALA A 134 7.64 15.66 1.71
C ALA A 134 7.84 15.17 3.16
N LEU A 135 7.35 13.96 3.48
CA LEU A 135 7.54 13.35 4.78
C LEU A 135 9.02 12.98 5.03
N LEU A 136 9.73 12.58 3.99
CA LEU A 136 11.06 11.97 4.09
C LEU A 136 12.20 12.86 3.59
N HIS A 137 11.93 14.10 3.16
CA HIS A 137 12.91 14.95 2.49
C HIS A 137 14.22 15.11 3.29
N ASP A 138 14.11 15.15 4.61
CA ASP A 138 15.22 15.31 5.55
C ASP A 138 15.79 13.99 6.10
N ILE A 139 15.39 12.82 5.59
CA ILE A 139 15.85 11.53 6.12
C ILE A 139 17.38 11.38 6.10
N GLY A 140 18.06 12.03 5.14
CA GLY A 140 19.51 12.03 5.04
C GLY A 140 20.22 12.77 6.17
N LYS A 141 19.52 13.59 6.97
CA LYS A 141 20.10 14.24 8.16
C LYS A 141 20.59 13.21 9.20
N LEU A 142 20.12 11.96 9.13
CA LEU A 142 20.66 10.84 9.92
C LEU A 142 22.16 10.64 9.78
N ALA A 143 22.72 10.93 8.60
CA ALA A 143 24.16 10.78 8.32
C ALA A 143 24.98 12.02 8.71
N ILE A 144 24.33 13.11 9.12
CA ILE A 144 25.03 14.35 9.47
C ILE A 144 25.39 14.33 10.97
N PRO A 145 26.64 14.67 11.34
CA PRO A 145 27.06 14.69 12.74
C PRO A 145 26.23 15.65 13.60
N GLU A 146 25.87 15.19 14.80
CA GLU A 146 25.04 15.93 15.76
C GLU A 146 25.59 17.33 16.09
N HIS A 147 26.90 17.43 16.30
CA HIS A 147 27.55 18.70 16.63
C HIS A 147 27.49 19.74 15.51
N ILE A 148 27.16 19.33 14.27
CA ILE A 148 26.95 20.23 13.13
C ILE A 148 25.48 20.65 13.08
N LEU A 149 24.54 19.70 13.17
CA LEU A 149 23.09 19.98 13.14
C LEU A 149 22.66 20.87 14.32
N SER A 150 23.11 20.54 15.52
CA SER A 150 22.76 21.23 16.77
C SER A 150 23.68 22.43 17.09
N LYS A 151 24.50 22.89 16.14
CA LYS A 151 25.47 23.96 16.38
C LYS A 151 24.75 25.31 16.61
N PRO A 152 24.94 25.97 17.76
CA PRO A 152 24.39 27.30 17.96
C PRO A 152 25.16 28.32 17.10
N GLY A 153 24.46 29.00 16.19
CA GLY A 153 25.02 30.06 15.35
C GLY A 153 25.21 29.65 13.89
N ARG A 154 26.09 30.34 13.17
CA ARG A 154 26.32 30.10 11.74
C ARG A 154 27.25 28.89 11.53
N LEU A 155 26.89 28.05 10.57
CA LEU A 155 27.75 26.99 10.08
C LEU A 155 28.95 27.59 9.33
N THR A 156 30.10 26.93 9.41
CA THR A 156 31.21 27.20 8.49
C THR A 156 30.87 26.69 7.09
N GLN A 157 31.66 27.08 6.10
CA GLN A 157 31.44 26.63 4.72
C GLN A 157 31.55 25.10 4.61
N GLU A 158 32.51 24.49 5.31
CA GLU A 158 32.74 23.04 5.31
C GLU A 158 31.62 22.29 6.04
N GLU A 159 31.11 22.86 7.14
CA GLU A 159 29.94 22.32 7.85
C GLU A 159 28.69 22.38 6.99
N PHE A 160 28.46 23.49 6.29
CA PHE A 160 27.33 23.65 5.40
C PHE A 160 27.39 22.67 4.23
N GLN A 161 28.56 22.45 3.62
CA GLN A 161 28.74 21.43 2.58
C GLN A 161 28.38 20.02 3.06
N LYS A 162 28.72 19.67 4.31
CA LYS A 162 28.30 18.39 4.89
C LYS A 162 26.79 18.33 5.03
N VAL A 163 26.15 19.40 5.52
CA VAL A 163 24.69 19.45 5.63
C VAL A 163 24.04 19.28 4.26
N GLN A 164 24.52 19.92 3.20
CA GLN A 164 23.95 19.78 1.84
C GLN A 164 23.89 18.34 1.34
N ALA A 165 24.83 17.49 1.77
CA ALA A 165 24.86 16.08 1.38
C ALA A 165 23.62 15.29 1.84
N HIS A 166 22.82 15.79 2.79
CA HIS A 166 21.61 15.10 3.25
C HIS A 166 20.61 14.83 2.13
N ALA A 167 20.51 15.70 1.11
CA ALA A 167 19.60 15.48 -0.01
C ALA A 167 20.01 14.23 -0.82
N GLN A 168 21.30 14.14 -1.15
CA GLN A 168 21.89 13.00 -1.87
C GLN A 168 21.78 11.72 -1.04
N ILE A 169 22.19 11.77 0.23
CA ILE A 169 22.15 10.61 1.15
C ILE A 169 20.71 10.15 1.36
N GLY A 170 19.76 11.08 1.51
CA GLY A 170 18.35 10.76 1.67
C GLY A 170 17.78 10.05 0.45
N ALA A 171 18.13 10.50 -0.75
CA ALA A 171 17.75 9.84 -1.99
C ALA A 171 18.35 8.42 -2.11
N GLU A 172 19.61 8.22 -1.69
CA GLU A 172 20.28 6.91 -1.68
C GLU A 172 19.70 5.94 -0.64
N ILE A 173 19.32 6.44 0.54
CA ILE A 173 18.63 5.64 1.56
C ILE A 173 17.30 5.12 0.98
N ILE A 174 16.54 6.02 0.34
CA ILE A 174 15.19 5.70 -0.11
C ILE A 174 15.16 4.92 -1.43
N SER A 175 16.21 4.97 -2.26
CA SER A 175 16.26 4.28 -3.55
C SER A 175 16.20 2.76 -3.43
N ASN A 176 16.52 2.21 -2.26
CA ASN A 176 16.41 0.78 -1.98
C ASN A 176 14.97 0.34 -1.63
N VAL A 177 14.06 1.28 -1.43
CA VAL A 177 12.67 0.98 -1.10
C VAL A 177 11.83 0.99 -2.38
N PRO A 178 11.11 -0.10 -2.70
CA PRO A 178 10.35 -0.23 -3.94
C PRO A 178 9.01 0.51 -3.86
N PHE A 179 9.06 1.84 -3.78
CA PHE A 179 7.84 2.67 -3.87
C PHE A 179 7.21 2.55 -5.27
N PRO A 180 5.88 2.50 -5.38
CA PRO A 180 5.20 2.45 -6.67
C PRO A 180 5.20 3.81 -7.41
N TYR A 181 5.86 4.83 -6.86
CA TYR A 181 5.94 6.21 -7.34
C TYR A 181 7.33 6.78 -7.09
N ALA A 182 7.69 7.85 -7.80
CA ALA A 182 9.02 8.46 -7.72
C ALA A 182 9.20 9.27 -6.42
N VAL A 183 9.91 8.72 -5.44
CA VAL A 183 10.25 9.39 -4.17
C VAL A 183 11.68 9.93 -4.18
N ALA A 184 12.66 9.09 -4.53
CA ALA A 184 14.08 9.44 -4.48
C ALA A 184 14.43 10.71 -5.28
N PRO A 185 13.92 10.90 -6.52
CA PRO A 185 14.21 12.13 -7.27
C PRO A 185 13.69 13.38 -6.59
N LEU A 186 12.50 13.32 -5.96
CA LEU A 186 11.90 14.45 -5.26
C LEU A 186 12.70 14.82 -4.00
N ILE A 187 13.19 13.82 -3.25
CA ILE A 187 14.09 14.04 -2.11
C ILE A 187 15.43 14.59 -2.60
N LEU A 188 15.97 14.10 -3.71
CA LEU A 188 17.24 14.59 -4.23
C LEU A 188 17.17 16.09 -4.58
N SER A 189 16.06 16.52 -5.17
CA SER A 189 15.93 17.86 -5.74
C SER A 189 15.25 18.88 -4.83
N HIS A 190 14.94 18.57 -3.57
CA HIS A 190 14.10 19.45 -2.74
C HIS A 190 14.77 20.78 -2.33
N HIS A 191 16.09 20.87 -2.50
CA HIS A 191 16.88 22.11 -2.35
C HIS A 191 17.31 22.73 -3.68
N GLU A 192 16.83 22.20 -4.80
CA GLU A 192 17.03 22.82 -6.10
C GLU A 192 16.23 24.12 -6.19
N ARG A 193 16.73 25.04 -7.02
CA ARG A 193 16.16 26.37 -7.16
C ARG A 193 15.96 26.65 -8.64
N TRP A 194 14.84 27.28 -8.97
CA TRP A 194 14.49 27.72 -10.33
C TRP A 194 15.61 28.53 -11.02
N ASP A 195 16.43 29.23 -10.24
CA ASP A 195 17.54 30.05 -10.73
C ASP A 195 18.87 29.30 -10.92
N GLY A 196 18.90 27.97 -10.80
CA GLY A 196 20.11 27.14 -10.96
C GLY A 196 21.09 27.18 -9.78
N LYS A 197 20.81 28.01 -8.76
CA LYS A 197 21.72 28.19 -7.60
C LYS A 197 21.43 27.18 -6.48
N GLY A 198 20.62 26.17 -6.78
CA GLY A 198 20.27 25.09 -5.87
C GLY A 198 21.37 24.05 -5.74
N TYR A 199 21.07 22.99 -4.98
CA TYR A 199 21.95 21.84 -4.80
C TYR A 199 21.09 20.56 -4.69
N PRO A 200 21.67 19.36 -4.94
CA PRO A 200 23.07 19.08 -5.26
C PRO A 200 23.46 19.15 -6.74
N MET A 201 22.50 19.16 -7.67
CA MET A 201 22.78 19.09 -9.11
C MET A 201 22.81 20.48 -9.77
N GLY A 202 22.23 21.50 -9.14
CA GLY A 202 22.15 22.85 -9.72
C GLY A 202 21.21 22.87 -10.92
N LEU A 203 20.03 22.25 -10.76
CA LEU A 203 19.03 22.17 -11.82
C LEU A 203 18.46 23.57 -12.12
N GLU A 204 18.25 23.84 -13.40
CA GLU A 204 17.60 25.04 -13.92
C GLU A 204 16.31 24.64 -14.64
N GLY A 205 15.30 25.48 -14.52
CA GLY A 205 13.99 25.26 -15.13
C GLY A 205 13.04 26.28 -14.57
#